data_AF-A0A820NVW0-F1
#
_entry.id   AF-A0A820NVW0-F1
#
_cell.length_a   1.000
_cell.length_b   1.000
_cell.length_c   1.000
_cell.angle_alpha   90.00
_cell.angle_beta   90.00
_cell.angle_gamma   90.00
#
_symmetry.space_group_name_H-M   'P 1'
#
loop_
_entity.id
_entity.type
_entity.pdbx_description
1 polymer ?
#
loop_
_entity_poly.entity_id
_entity_poly.type
_entity_poly.pdbx_seq_one_letter_code
_entity_poly.pdbx_strand_id
1 'polypeptide(L)'
;GTSQYTLPKRYQDLSPIGQGAFGAVIRATDQETGKDVAIKKMLRPFQSETHAKRTYRELKLLMHLNHSDAQIVQLYNVFTPEKNVNDFQTL
;
A
#
# COMPACT_ATOMS: atom_id res chain seq x y z
N GLY A 1 7.52 -13.75 -8.91
CA GLY A 1 6.62 -13.44 -10.03
C GLY A 1 5.67 -12.35 -9.60
N THR A 2 5.50 -11.31 -10.41
CA THR A 2 4.63 -10.13 -10.18
C THR A 2 3.13 -10.43 -10.16
N SER A 3 2.74 -11.70 -10.33
CA SER A 3 1.36 -12.22 -10.34
C SER A 3 0.56 -12.08 -9.03
N GLN A 4 1.11 -11.45 -7.98
CA GLN A 4 0.42 -11.20 -6.71
C GLN A 4 -0.12 -9.77 -6.52
N TYR A 5 0.07 -8.86 -7.48
CA TYR A 5 -0.31 -7.46 -7.32
C TYR A 5 -1.40 -7.06 -8.32
N THR A 6 -2.57 -6.68 -7.79
CA THR A 6 -3.64 -6.06 -8.58
C THR A 6 -3.58 -4.55 -8.34
N LEU A 7 -3.04 -3.81 -9.31
CA LEU A 7 -2.79 -2.37 -9.21
C LEU A 7 -3.54 -1.61 -10.33
N PRO A 8 -3.85 -0.32 -10.12
CA PRO A 8 -4.25 0.56 -11.21
C PRO A 8 -3.20 0.58 -12.34
N LYS A 9 -3.66 0.67 -13.61
CA LYS A 9 -2.78 0.76 -14.81
C LYS A 9 -1.78 1.93 -14.79
N ARG A 10 -2.02 2.91 -13.91
CA ARG A 10 -1.15 4.05 -13.62
C ARG A 10 0.24 3.65 -13.13
N TYR A 11 0.36 2.52 -12.44
CA TYR A 11 1.63 2.06 -11.86
C TYR A 11 2.24 0.96 -12.72
N GLN A 12 3.43 1.23 -13.28
CA GLN A 12 4.13 0.31 -14.20
C GLN A 12 5.57 0.04 -13.74
N ASP A 13 6.35 -0.71 -14.53
CA ASP A 13 7.75 -1.07 -14.22
C ASP A 13 7.93 -1.72 -12.84
N LEU A 14 7.05 -2.66 -12.53
CA LEU A 14 6.95 -3.24 -11.19
C LEU A 14 8.20 -4.06 -10.84
N SER A 15 8.85 -3.71 -9.74
CA SER A 15 10.01 -4.43 -9.22
C SER A 15 9.85 -4.70 -7.72
N PRO A 16 9.91 -5.97 -7.25
CA PRO A 16 9.92 -6.27 -5.81
C PRO A 16 11.14 -5.66 -5.12
N ILE A 17 10.91 -4.94 -4.02
CA ILE A 17 11.98 -4.30 -3.23
C ILE A 17 11.98 -4.70 -1.75
N GLY A 18 10.94 -5.36 -1.25
CA GLY A 18 10.95 -5.88 0.12
C GLY A 18 9.76 -6.79 0.44
N GLN A 19 9.95 -7.71 1.36
CA GLN A 19 8.90 -8.59 1.87
C GLN A 19 9.07 -8.81 3.36
N GLY A 20 7.98 -8.74 4.12
CA GLY A 20 7.97 -8.97 5.55
C GLY A 20 6.66 -9.57 6.03
N ALA A 21 6.56 -9.78 7.35
CA ALA A 21 5.41 -10.45 7.97
C ALA A 21 4.06 -9.75 7.74
N PHE A 22 4.07 -8.42 7.56
CA PHE A 22 2.86 -7.59 7.49
C PHE A 22 2.59 -7.03 6.08
N GLY A 23 3.42 -7.37 5.10
CA GLY A 23 3.27 -6.80 3.77
C GLY A 23 4.42 -7.11 2.83
N ALA A 24 4.19 -6.82 1.56
CA ALA A 24 5.20 -6.85 0.53
C ALA A 24 5.27 -5.49 -0.18
N VAL A 25 6.47 -5.06 -0.55
CA VAL A 25 6.74 -3.74 -1.12
C VAL A 25 7.33 -3.93 -2.50
N ILE A 26 6.78 -3.20 -3.46
CA ILE A 26 7.28 -3.08 -4.82
C ILE A 26 7.63 -1.62 -5.10
N ARG A 27 8.65 -1.41 -5.94
CA ARG A 27 8.84 -0.18 -6.70
C ARG A 27 7.93 -0.21 -7.91
N ALA A 28 7.37 0.94 -8.26
CA ALA A 28 6.67 1.17 -9.52
C ALA A 28 6.94 2.59 -10.01
N THR A 29 6.85 2.79 -11.33
CA THR A 29 6.81 4.12 -11.94
C THR A 29 5.35 4.58 -11.98
N ASP A 30 5.05 5.71 -11.35
CA ASP A 30 3.77 6.39 -11.50
C ASP A 30 3.74 7.17 -12.83
N GLN A 31 2.99 6.67 -13.80
CA GLN A 31 2.95 7.24 -15.15
C GLN A 31 2.28 8.62 -15.24
N GLU A 32 1.48 9.02 -14.24
CA GLU A 32 0.86 10.35 -14.23
C GLU A 32 1.81 11.43 -13.72
N THR A 33 2.71 11.08 -12.79
CA THR A 33 3.63 12.04 -12.17
C THR A 33 5.09 11.88 -12.62
N GLY A 34 5.42 10.77 -13.28
CA GLY A 34 6.79 10.39 -13.65
C GLY A 34 7.67 9.98 -12.46
N LYS A 35 7.10 9.86 -11.25
CA LYS A 35 7.86 9.56 -10.03
C LYS A 35 7.99 8.05 -9.82
N ASP A 36 9.15 7.63 -9.34
CA ASP A 36 9.31 6.33 -8.69
C ASP A 36 8.59 6.34 -7.34
N VAL A 37 7.73 5.34 -7.12
CA VAL A 37 6.96 5.16 -5.88
C VAL A 37 7.18 3.78 -5.28
N ALA A 38 7.08 3.71 -3.96
CA ALA A 38 7.00 2.44 -3.24
C ALA A 38 5.53 2.12 -2.92
N ILE A 39 5.06 0.94 -3.33
CA ILE A 39 3.71 0.45 -3.06
C ILE A 39 3.80 -0.72 -2.08
N LYS A 40 3.26 -0.54 -0.88
CA LYS A 40 3.18 -1.60 0.15
C LYS A 40 1.81 -2.27 0.08
N LYS A 41 1.78 -3.53 -0.36
CA LYS A 41 0.60 -4.40 -0.23
C LYS A 41 0.50 -4.88 1.21
N MET A 42 -0.58 -4.52 1.90
CA MET A 42 -0.91 -5.03 3.22
C MET A 42 -1.42 -6.47 3.08
N LEU A 43 -0.79 -7.41 3.79
CA LEU A 43 -1.21 -8.81 3.79
C LEU A 43 -2.07 -9.06 5.02
N ARG A 44 -3.26 -9.62 4.82
CA ARG A 44 -4.17 -9.99 5.91
C ARG A 44 -4.43 -8.90 6.94
N PRO A 45 -4.73 -7.66 6.50
CA PRO A 45 -4.93 -6.55 7.42
C PRO A 45 -6.10 -6.78 8.38
N PHE A 46 -7.09 -7.61 8.02
CA PHE A 46 -8.31 -7.83 8.82
C PHE A 46 -8.37 -9.20 9.50
N GLN A 47 -7.30 -10.01 9.46
CA GLN A 47 -7.32 -11.38 10.03
C GLN A 47 -7.55 -11.43 11.54
N SER A 48 -7.24 -10.35 12.27
CA SER A 48 -7.59 -10.22 13.67
C SER A 48 -7.73 -8.75 14.05
N GLU A 49 -8.39 -8.49 15.18
CA GLU A 49 -8.58 -7.13 15.70
C GLU A 49 -7.23 -6.40 15.89
N THR A 50 -6.19 -7.11 16.35
CA THR A 50 -4.84 -6.55 16.51
C THR A 50 -4.24 -6.13 15.18
N HIS A 51 -4.36 -6.94 14.13
CA HIS A 51 -3.87 -6.59 12.80
C HIS A 51 -4.65 -5.41 12.22
N ALA A 52 -5.98 -5.44 12.34
CA ALA A 52 -6.84 -4.37 11.84
C ALA A 52 -6.53 -3.04 12.52
N LYS A 53 -6.41 -3.02 13.86
CA LYS A 53 -6.02 -1.82 14.62
C LYS A 53 -4.64 -1.32 14.20
N ARG A 54 -3.68 -2.23 13.97
CA ARG A 54 -2.32 -1.85 13.55
C ARG A 54 -2.34 -1.21 12.16
N THR A 55 -2.95 -1.86 11.17
CA THR A 55 -3.07 -1.32 9.81
C THR A 55 -3.80 0.03 9.80
N TYR A 56 -4.89 0.16 10.57
CA TYR A 56 -5.63 1.40 10.68
C TYR A 56 -4.78 2.52 11.29
N ARG A 57 -4.03 2.24 12.37
CA ARG A 57 -3.14 3.23 12.99
C ARG A 57 -2.03 3.68 12.05
N GLU A 58 -1.37 2.74 11.36
CA GLU A 58 -0.34 3.06 10.35
C GLU A 58 -0.91 3.99 9.27
N LEU A 59 -2.06 3.64 8.69
CA LEU A 59 -2.71 4.45 7.67
C LEU A 59 -3.14 5.82 8.22
N LYS A 60 -3.76 5.86 9.39
CA LYS A 60 -4.21 7.10 10.03
C LYS A 60 -3.04 8.04 10.29
N LEU A 61 -1.93 7.54 10.83
CA LEU A 61 -0.73 8.36 11.06
C LEU A 61 -0.20 8.93 9.75
N LEU A 62 -0.05 8.09 8.72
CA LEU A 62 0.45 8.54 7.40
C LEU A 62 -0.44 9.61 6.76
N MET A 63 -1.77 9.52 6.90
CA MET A 63 -2.68 10.55 6.40
C MET A 63 -2.53 11.90 7.13
N HIS A 64 -2.16 11.89 8.42
CA HIS A 64 -1.99 13.13 9.21
C HIS A 64 -0.58 13.73 9.08
N LEU A 65 0.40 12.94 8.66
CA LEU A 65 1.79 13.37 8.47
C LEU A 65 2.04 14.00 7.09
N ASN A 66 0.99 14.46 6.41
CA ASN A 66 1.05 15.11 5.11
C ASN A 66 1.59 16.57 5.18
N HIS A 67 2.27 16.91 6.27
CA HIS A 67 3.02 18.15 6.40
C HIS A 67 4.41 17.92 5.81
N SER A 68 4.92 18.92 5.10
CA SER A 68 6.15 18.91 4.29
C SER A 68 7.45 18.82 5.12
N ASP A 69 7.46 18.02 6.18
CA ASP A 69 8.66 17.63 6.88
C ASP A 69 9.43 16.65 5.99
N ALA A 70 10.50 17.14 5.37
CA ALA A 70 11.31 16.43 4.37
C ALA A 70 11.93 15.10 4.87
N GLN A 71 11.72 14.72 6.13
CA GLN A 71 12.26 13.54 6.79
C GLN A 71 11.23 12.42 7.00
N ILE A 72 9.95 12.65 6.72
CA ILE A 72 8.87 11.66 6.92
C ILE A 72 8.37 11.15 5.56
N VAL A 73 8.07 9.86 5.50
CA VAL A 73 7.48 9.24 4.31
C VAL A 73 6.08 9.81 4.04
N GLN A 74 5.86 10.23 2.79
CA GLN A 74 4.59 10.79 2.35
C GLN A 74 3.68 9.71 1.76
N LEU A 75 2.39 9.82 2.04
CA LEU A 75 1.36 8.95 1.48
C LEU A 75 0.76 9.60 0.23
N TYR A 76 1.10 9.08 -0.95
CA TYR A 76 0.61 9.62 -2.22
C TYR A 76 -0.78 9.12 -2.61
N ASN A 77 -1.09 7.84 -2.33
CA ASN A 77 -2.35 7.21 -2.73
C ASN A 77 -2.65 5.99 -1.86
N VAL A 78 -3.93 5.64 -1.76
CA VAL A 78 -4.44 4.42 -1.12
C VAL A 78 -5.56 3.87 -1.98
N PHE A 79 -5.47 2.59 -2.36
CA PHE A 79 -6.47 1.94 -3.20
C PHE A 79 -6.65 0.48 -2.79
N THR A 80 -7.78 -0.07 -3.20
CA THR A 80 -8.09 -1.51 -3.10
C THR A 80 -8.57 -2.00 -4.46
N PRO A 81 -8.25 -3.25 -4.87
CA PRO A 81 -8.90 -3.86 -6.02
C PRO A 81 -10.35 -4.30 -5.72
N GLU A 82 -10.70 -4.44 -4.43
CA GLU A 82 -12.00 -4.93 -3.99
C GLU A 82 -13.10 -3.87 -4.17
N LYS A 83 -14.27 -4.31 -4.64
CA LYS A 83 -15.42 -3.42 -4.88
C LYS A 83 -16.38 -3.35 -3.70
N ASN A 84 -16.45 -4.41 -2.89
CA ASN A 84 -17.36 -4.49 -1.75
C ASN A 84 -16.60 -4.73 -0.45
N VAL A 85 -17.17 -4.26 0.66
CA VAL A 85 -16.59 -4.41 2.01
C VAL A 85 -16.41 -5.88 2.39
N ASN A 86 -17.32 -6.75 1.96
CA ASN A 86 -17.27 -8.17 2.29
C ASN A 86 -16.06 -8.88 1.65
N ASP A 87 -15.55 -8.36 0.55
CA ASP A 87 -14.43 -8.95 -0.20
C ASP A 87 -13.07 -8.65 0.45
N PHE A 88 -13.03 -7.74 1.44
CA PHE A 88 -11.81 -7.45 2.22
C PHE A 88 -11.45 -8.56 3.22
N GLN A 89 -12.36 -9.49 3.52
CA GLN A 89 -12.12 -10.61 4.44
C GLN A 89 -11.09 -11.62 3.90
N THR A 90 -10.86 -11.63 2.57
CA THR A 90 -9.94 -12.55 1.89
C THR A 90 -8.54 -11.98 1.62
N LEU A 91 -8.33 -10.69 1.88
CA LEU A 91 -7.01 -10.03 1.77
C LEU A 91 -6.12 -10.37 2.95
#